data_AF-A0A354S6K5-F1
#
_entry.id   AF-A0A354S6K5-F1
#
_cell.length_a   1.000
_cell.length_b   1.000
_cell.length_c   1.000
_cell.angle_alpha   90.00
_cell.angle_beta   90.00
_cell.angle_gamma   90.00
#
_symmetry.space_group_name_H-M   'P 1'
#
loop_
_entity.id
_entity.type
_entity.pdbx_description
1 polymer ?
#
loop_
_entity_poly.entity_id
_entity_poly.type
_entity_poly.pdbx_seq_one_letter_code
_entity_poly.pdbx_strand_id
1 'polypeptide(L)'
;MKNWASLLVIAVVMSACSTPKATISQKSATLYSVQVKKTANQAMEIVDVQMTDGSQWASGSFRLTDASGKRNVLNTKGYEEFGIQVVTPSLTFVPNQALVSYRLEADGPVKSMLLELTSIPAPMEAEARPTLAE
;
A
#
# COMPACT_ATOMS: atom_id res chain seq x y z
N MET A 1 52.63 -1.54 35.87
CA MET A 1 51.40 -2.22 36.35
C MET A 1 50.20 -1.33 36.07
N LYS A 2 49.07 -1.95 35.71
CA LYS A 2 47.69 -1.42 35.74
C LYS A 2 47.08 -0.87 34.45
N ASN A 3 46.83 -1.80 33.54
CA ASN A 3 45.48 -2.23 33.14
C ASN A 3 44.32 -1.22 32.95
N TRP A 4 43.82 -1.22 31.71
CA TRP A 4 42.43 -1.46 31.30
C TRP A 4 41.48 -0.25 31.23
N ALA A 5 41.13 0.13 30.01
CA ALA A 5 39.81 -0.16 29.45
C ALA A 5 39.73 0.41 28.03
N SER A 6 39.94 -0.44 27.03
CA SER A 6 39.41 -0.19 25.68
C SER A 6 37.89 -0.05 25.81
N LEU A 7 37.39 1.17 25.72
CA LEU A 7 35.97 1.44 25.56
C LEU A 7 35.58 0.94 24.17
N LEU A 8 35.08 -0.29 24.15
CA LEU A 8 34.44 -0.92 23.02
C LEU A 8 33.17 -0.12 22.69
N VAL A 9 33.31 0.86 21.81
CA VAL A 9 32.17 1.52 21.17
C VAL A 9 31.55 0.48 20.25
N ILE A 10 30.64 -0.33 20.78
CA ILE A 10 29.70 -1.09 19.96
C ILE A 10 28.75 -0.04 19.39
N ALA A 11 29.13 0.52 18.24
CA ALA A 11 28.19 1.13 17.35
C ALA A 11 27.25 0.02 16.88
N VAL A 12 26.16 -0.20 17.63
CA VAL A 12 25.00 -0.91 17.11
C VAL A 12 24.48 -0.01 16.00
N VAL A 13 25.02 -0.17 14.79
CA VAL A 13 24.35 0.27 13.58
C VAL A 13 23.13 -0.63 13.49
N MET A 14 22.09 -0.30 14.26
CA MET A 14 20.76 -0.78 13.99
C MET A 14 20.50 -0.29 12.58
N SER A 15 20.62 -1.20 11.62
CA SER A 15 20.08 -1.05 10.28
C SER A 15 18.59 -0.79 10.49
N ALA A 16 18.25 0.49 10.64
CA ALA A 16 16.89 0.96 10.74
C ALA A 16 16.23 0.65 9.38
N CYS A 17 15.79 -0.58 9.20
CA CYS A 17 14.84 -0.94 8.17
C CYS A 17 13.57 -0.19 8.53
N SER A 18 13.42 1.00 7.95
CA SER A 18 12.20 1.79 8.15
C SER A 18 11.00 0.93 7.77
N THR A 19 9.98 0.94 8.63
CA THR A 19 8.73 0.21 8.35
C THR A 19 8.10 0.83 7.09
N PRO A 20 7.78 0.04 6.07
CA PRO A 20 7.08 0.57 4.90
C PRO A 20 5.76 1.24 5.30
N LYS A 21 5.42 2.30 4.59
CA LYS A 21 4.15 3.01 4.74
C LYS A 21 3.39 2.92 3.43
N ALA A 22 2.07 2.91 3.49
CA ALA A 22 1.27 2.96 2.29
C ALA A 22 0.00 3.79 2.48
N THR A 23 -0.55 4.25 1.37
CA THR A 23 -1.88 4.86 1.28
C THR A 23 -2.64 4.22 0.15
N ILE A 24 -3.97 4.20 0.24
CA ILE A 24 -4.84 3.63 -0.80
C ILE A 24 -5.87 4.65 -1.25
N SER A 25 -6.11 4.68 -2.55
CA SER A 25 -7.15 5.48 -3.18
C SER A 25 -7.98 4.64 -4.14
N GLN A 26 -9.28 4.89 -4.17
CA GLN A 26 -10.16 4.32 -5.18
C GLN A 26 -10.03 5.12 -6.49
N LYS A 27 -9.93 4.43 -7.62
CA LYS A 27 -9.91 5.03 -8.96
C LYS A 27 -11.21 4.79 -9.72
N SER A 28 -11.83 3.63 -9.51
CA SER A 28 -13.18 3.30 -10.00
C SER A 28 -13.83 2.27 -9.06
N ALA A 29 -15.04 1.81 -9.39
CA ALA A 29 -15.74 0.78 -8.60
C ALA A 29 -14.94 -0.53 -8.42
N THR A 30 -14.07 -0.87 -9.37
CA THR A 30 -13.30 -2.12 -9.36
C THR A 30 -11.79 -1.92 -9.33
N LEU A 31 -11.32 -0.66 -9.40
CA LEU A 31 -9.91 -0.32 -9.50
C LEU A 31 -9.45 0.53 -8.31
N TYR A 32 -8.40 0.07 -7.65
CA TYR A 32 -7.77 0.74 -6.53
C TYR A 32 -6.27 0.91 -6.78
N SER A 33 -5.70 1.95 -6.17
CA SER A 33 -4.29 2.28 -6.27
C SER A 33 -3.73 2.45 -4.87
N VAL A 34 -2.80 1.57 -4.52
CA VAL A 34 -1.97 1.71 -3.32
C VAL A 34 -0.66 2.37 -3.71
N GLN A 35 -0.18 3.33 -2.94
CA GLN A 35 1.15 3.91 -3.05
C GLN A 35 1.96 3.51 -1.83
N VAL A 36 3.10 2.87 -2.05
CA VAL A 36 3.97 2.34 -0.99
C VAL A 36 5.27 3.13 -0.95
N LYS A 37 5.69 3.53 0.25
CA LYS A 37 6.96 4.17 0.54
C LYS A 37 7.80 3.30 1.47
N LYS A 38 9.06 3.06 1.11
CA LYS A 38 10.01 2.22 1.83
C LYS A 38 11.45 2.70 1.62
N THR A 39 12.42 2.06 2.29
CA THR A 39 13.84 2.30 1.97
C THR A 39 14.21 1.66 0.62
N ALA A 40 14.96 2.36 -0.24
CA ALA A 40 15.32 1.87 -1.59
C ALA A 40 15.90 0.44 -1.58
N ASN A 41 16.82 0.17 -0.66
CA ASN A 41 17.53 -1.10 -0.56
C ASN A 41 16.73 -2.22 0.15
N GLN A 42 15.59 -1.88 0.76
CA GLN A 42 14.72 -2.84 1.42
C GLN A 42 13.95 -3.63 0.36
N ALA A 43 13.99 -4.96 0.43
CA ALA A 43 13.11 -5.79 -0.39
C ALA A 43 11.67 -5.69 0.14
N MET A 44 10.70 -5.77 -0.76
CA MET A 44 9.29 -5.85 -0.38
C MET A 44 8.55 -6.66 -1.43
N GLU A 45 8.12 -7.85 -1.06
CA GLU A 45 7.29 -8.74 -1.87
C GLU A 45 5.84 -8.60 -1.41
N ILE A 46 4.93 -8.33 -2.33
CA ILE A 46 3.49 -8.30 -2.03
C ILE A 46 2.95 -9.71 -2.22
N VAL A 47 2.34 -10.25 -1.16
CA VAL A 47 1.79 -11.61 -1.13
C VAL A 47 0.31 -11.59 -1.53
N ASP A 48 -0.45 -10.66 -0.97
CA ASP A 48 -1.89 -10.55 -1.20
C ASP A 48 -2.38 -9.13 -0.91
N VAL A 49 -3.48 -8.75 -1.55
CA VAL A 49 -4.21 -7.53 -1.24
C VAL A 49 -5.69 -7.85 -1.16
N GLN A 50 -6.28 -7.64 0.02
CA GLN A 50 -7.69 -7.89 0.27
C GLN A 50 -8.43 -6.60 0.55
N MET A 51 -9.66 -6.50 0.05
CA MET A 51 -10.58 -5.41 0.31
C MET A 51 -11.59 -5.84 1.38
N THR A 52 -11.97 -4.92 2.27
CA THR A 52 -12.96 -5.19 3.33
C THR A 52 -13.82 -3.97 3.62
N ASP A 53 -15.03 -4.21 4.12
CA ASP A 53 -15.90 -3.23 4.79
C ASP A 53 -15.86 -3.33 6.33
N GLY A 54 -15.00 -4.20 6.87
CA GLY A 54 -14.90 -4.58 8.28
C GLY A 54 -15.64 -5.86 8.66
N SER A 55 -16.54 -6.35 7.79
CA SER A 55 -17.31 -7.59 8.01
C SER A 55 -17.01 -8.65 6.96
N GLN A 56 -16.85 -8.24 5.69
CA GLN A 56 -16.61 -9.10 4.55
C GLN A 56 -15.20 -8.89 3.99
N TRP A 57 -14.62 -9.92 3.40
CA TRP A 57 -13.27 -9.89 2.84
C TRP A 57 -13.28 -10.45 1.42
N ALA A 58 -12.54 -9.79 0.52
CA ALA A 58 -12.37 -10.25 -0.85
C ALA A 58 -10.96 -9.95 -1.37
N SER A 59 -10.28 -10.95 -1.93
CA SER A 59 -8.96 -10.75 -2.56
C SER A 59 -9.09 -10.02 -3.90
N GLY A 60 -8.19 -9.07 -4.13
CA GLY A 60 -8.00 -8.40 -5.41
C GLY A 60 -6.83 -9.01 -6.19
N SER A 61 -6.96 -9.06 -7.51
CA SER A 61 -5.80 -9.30 -8.37
C SER A 61 -4.95 -8.02 -8.40
N PHE A 62 -3.63 -8.14 -8.31
CA PHE A 62 -2.78 -6.96 -8.30
C PHE A 62 -1.59 -7.07 -9.24
N ARG A 63 -1.08 -5.91 -9.64
CA ARG A 63 0.23 -5.75 -10.29
C ARG A 63 1.00 -4.62 -9.63
N LEU A 64 2.32 -4.72 -9.65
CA LEU A 64 3.19 -3.67 -9.14
C LEU A 64 3.53 -2.69 -10.26
N THR A 65 3.58 -1.41 -9.93
CA THR A 65 3.92 -0.34 -10.85
C THR A 65 4.98 0.58 -10.26
N ASP A 66 5.59 1.43 -11.09
CA ASP A 66 6.35 2.56 -10.56
C ASP A 66 5.42 3.54 -9.83
N ALA A 67 5.99 4.51 -9.10
CA ALA A 67 5.22 5.51 -8.36
C ALA A 67 4.23 6.30 -9.25
N SER A 68 4.54 6.44 -10.54
CA SER A 68 3.68 7.12 -11.51
C SER A 68 2.48 6.27 -11.99
N GLY A 69 2.49 4.97 -11.73
CA GLY A 69 1.48 4.02 -12.21
C GLY A 69 1.60 3.66 -13.69
N LYS A 70 2.65 4.09 -14.39
CA LYS A 70 2.76 3.98 -15.86
C LYS A 70 3.52 2.74 -16.31
N ARG A 71 4.46 2.26 -15.49
CA ARG A 71 5.33 1.13 -15.83
C ARG A 71 5.14 -0.01 -14.85
N ASN A 72 5.05 -1.23 -15.36
CA ASN A 72 5.05 -2.43 -14.52
C ASN A 72 6.41 -2.61 -13.86
N VAL A 73 6.38 -3.05 -12.60
CA VAL A 73 7.57 -3.34 -11.80
C VAL A 73 7.56 -4.83 -11.48
N LEU A 74 8.67 -5.53 -11.74
CA LEU A 74 8.81 -6.94 -11.39
C LEU A 74 9.51 -7.13 -10.04
N ASN A 75 10.29 -6.14 -9.59
CA ASN A 75 10.99 -6.15 -8.32
C ASN A 75 11.03 -4.74 -7.73
N THR A 76 10.68 -4.60 -6.46
CA THR A 76 10.60 -3.32 -5.74
C THR A 76 11.95 -2.86 -5.17
N LYS A 77 12.99 -3.70 -5.21
CA LYS A 77 14.34 -3.31 -4.81
C LYS A 77 14.86 -2.18 -5.71
N GLY A 78 15.42 -1.13 -5.09
CA GLY A 78 15.86 0.08 -5.77
C GLY A 78 14.79 1.18 -5.85
N TYR A 79 13.53 0.88 -5.50
CA TYR A 79 12.45 1.86 -5.43
C TYR A 79 12.24 2.31 -3.98
N GLU A 80 12.31 3.62 -3.75
CA GLU A 80 11.82 4.22 -2.50
C GLU A 80 10.30 4.30 -2.48
N GLU A 81 9.70 4.44 -3.66
CA GLU A 81 8.26 4.49 -3.85
C GLU A 81 7.83 3.64 -5.05
N PHE A 82 6.77 2.86 -4.88
CA PHE A 82 6.17 2.04 -5.93
C PHE A 82 4.65 1.94 -5.72
N GLY A 83 3.92 1.64 -6.79
CA GLY A 83 2.47 1.47 -6.76
C GLY A 83 2.06 0.01 -6.73
N ILE A 84 0.88 -0.27 -6.16
CA ILE A 84 0.16 -1.52 -6.32
C ILE A 84 -1.19 -1.17 -6.95
N GLN A 85 -1.42 -1.66 -8.16
CA GLN A 85 -2.70 -1.51 -8.84
C GLN A 85 -3.53 -2.75 -8.57
N VAL A 86 -4.66 -2.59 -7.88
CA VAL A 86 -5.52 -3.68 -7.42
C VAL A 86 -6.82 -3.63 -8.21
N VAL A 87 -7.18 -4.77 -8.80
CA VAL A 87 -8.41 -4.97 -9.54
C VAL A 87 -9.24 -6.02 -8.81
N THR A 88 -10.49 -5.68 -8.54
CA THR A 88 -11.45 -6.59 -7.91
C THR A 88 -12.55 -6.96 -8.92
N PRO A 89 -13.16 -8.15 -8.79
CA PRO A 89 -14.47 -8.37 -9.38
C PRO A 89 -15.49 -7.42 -8.75
N SER A 90 -16.67 -7.29 -9.34
CA SER A 90 -17.78 -6.56 -8.72
C SER A 90 -18.05 -7.13 -7.32
N LEU A 91 -17.73 -6.37 -6.29
CA LEU A 91 -17.93 -6.76 -4.90
C LEU A 91 -19.40 -6.58 -4.52
N THR A 92 -19.92 -7.47 -3.68
CA THR A 92 -21.28 -7.35 -3.12
C THR A 92 -21.36 -6.33 -1.98
N PHE A 93 -20.23 -5.72 -1.62
CA PHE A 93 -20.09 -4.73 -0.55
C PHE A 93 -19.20 -3.58 -1.01
N VAL A 94 -19.27 -2.46 -0.29
CA VAL A 94 -18.45 -1.28 -0.56
C VAL A 94 -17.26 -1.29 0.40
N PRO A 95 -16.03 -1.57 -0.08
CA PRO A 95 -14.89 -1.64 0.82
C PRO A 95 -14.53 -0.25 1.36
N ASN A 96 -14.23 -0.19 2.66
CA ASN A 96 -13.73 0.99 3.36
C ASN A 96 -12.25 0.84 3.76
N GLN A 97 -11.71 -0.37 3.72
CA GLN A 97 -10.33 -0.68 4.06
C GLN A 97 -9.71 -1.68 3.07
N ALA A 98 -8.38 -1.74 3.06
CA ALA A 98 -7.62 -2.78 2.37
C ALA A 98 -6.49 -3.31 3.25
N LEU A 99 -6.30 -4.62 3.26
CA LEU A 99 -5.17 -5.28 3.91
C LEU A 99 -4.14 -5.67 2.87
N VAL A 100 -2.95 -5.06 2.95
CA VAL A 100 -1.80 -5.42 2.10
C VAL A 100 -0.90 -6.35 2.92
N SER A 101 -0.75 -7.59 2.45
CA SER A 101 0.14 -8.59 3.04
C SER A 101 1.44 -8.67 2.26
N TYR A 102 2.58 -8.64 2.96
CA TYR A 102 3.90 -8.49 2.35
C TYR A 102 5.01 -9.18 3.15
N ARG A 103 6.14 -9.45 2.48
CA ARG A 103 7.41 -9.90 3.09
C ARG A 103 8.51 -8.89 2.82
N LEU A 104 9.45 -8.74 3.74
CA LEU A 104 10.59 -7.81 3.61
C LEU A 104 11.89 -8.48 3.16
N GLU A 105 11.87 -9.82 3.09
CA GLU A 105 12.99 -10.67 2.70
C GLU A 105 12.43 -11.98 2.15
N ALA A 106 13.21 -12.66 1.32
CA ALA A 106 12.82 -13.95 0.75
C ALA A 106 12.55 -14.95 1.90
N ASP A 107 11.41 -15.63 1.83
CA ASP A 107 10.97 -16.58 2.86
C ASP A 107 10.82 -16.02 4.28
N GLY A 108 10.83 -14.68 4.43
CA GLY A 108 10.57 -14.02 5.70
C GLY A 108 9.11 -14.12 6.16
N PRO A 109 8.83 -13.72 7.41
CA PRO A 109 7.47 -13.71 7.93
C PRO A 109 6.58 -12.77 7.13
N VAL A 110 5.34 -13.21 6.86
CA VAL A 110 4.32 -12.37 6.25
C VAL A 110 3.87 -11.34 7.29
N LYS A 111 3.95 -10.07 6.92
CA LYS A 111 3.43 -8.92 7.65
C LYS A 111 2.24 -8.36 6.91
N SER A 112 1.42 -7.58 7.60
CA SER A 112 0.26 -6.94 6.99
C SER A 112 0.14 -5.48 7.41
N MET A 113 -0.41 -4.65 6.53
CA MET A 113 -0.80 -3.27 6.83
C MET A 113 -2.25 -3.07 6.42
N LEU A 114 -3.07 -2.57 7.36
CA LEU A 114 -4.45 -2.20 7.09
C LEU A 114 -4.49 -0.73 6.70
N LEU A 115 -5.11 -0.43 5.57
CA LEU A 115 -5.15 0.88 4.95
C LEU A 115 -6.60 1.35 4.84
N GLU A 116 -6.89 2.53 5.35
CA GLU A 116 -8.20 3.19 5.18
C GLU A 116 -8.34 3.72 3.75
N LEU A 117 -9.45 3.42 3.08
CA LEU A 117 -9.76 3.99 1.78
C LEU A 117 -10.16 5.45 1.92
N THR A 118 -9.40 6.32 1.27
CA THR A 118 -9.85 7.68 1.05
C THR A 118 -10.92 7.64 -0.06
N SER A 119 -12.19 7.77 0.34
CA SER A 119 -13.33 7.77 -0.60
C SER A 119 -13.19 8.92 -1.61
N ILE A 120 -13.56 8.67 -2.86
CA ILE A 120 -13.80 9.76 -3.82
C ILE A 120 -15.03 10.52 -3.29
N PRO A 121 -14.97 11.84 -3.08
CA PRO A 121 -16.18 12.60 -2.77
C PRO A 121 -17.21 12.35 -3.87
N ALA A 122 -18.45 12.02 -3.50
CA ALA A 122 -19.52 11.83 -4.47
C ALA A 122 -19.58 13.07 -5.38
N PRO A 123 -19.74 12.92 -6.70
CA PRO A 123 -20.04 14.07 -7.54
C PRO A 123 -21.32 14.68 -6.96
N MET A 124 -21.25 15.93 -6.51
CA MET A 124 -22.43 16.70 -6.18
C MET A 124 -23.34 16.63 -7.39
N GLU A 125 -24.49 15.96 -7.26
CA GLU A 125 -25.52 15.97 -8.29
C GLU A 125 -25.80 17.44 -8.60
N ALA A 126 -25.50 17.84 -9.83
CA ALA A 126 -25.88 19.15 -10.33
C ALA A 126 -27.40 19.16 -10.44
N GLU A 127 -28.09 19.50 -9.36
CA GLU A 127 -29.47 19.94 -9.38
C GLU A 127 -29.55 21.25 -10.17
N ALA A 128 -29.63 21.13 -11.48
CA ALA A 128 -30.02 22.22 -12.37
C ALA A 128 -30.81 21.64 -13.54
N ARG A 129 -32.02 21.15 -13.24
CA ARG A 129 -33.10 21.19 -14.24
C ARG A 129 -33.68 22.61 -14.19
N PRO A 130 -33.53 23.44 -15.23
CA PRO A 130 -34.42 24.57 -15.38
C PRO A 130 -35.81 24.01 -15.70
N THR A 131 -36.77 24.21 -14.82
CA THR A 131 -38.19 24.13 -15.16
C THR A 131 -38.46 25.17 -16.24
N LEU A 132 -38.70 24.72 -17.48
CA LEU A 132 -39.41 25.53 -18.46
C LEU A 132 -40.83 25.71 -17.92
N ALA A 133 -41.16 26.91 -17.48
CA ALA A 133 -42.54 27.34 -17.32
C ALA A 133 -43.06 27.77 -18.70
N GLU A 134 -44.28 27.31 -19.02
CA GLU A 134 -45.07 27.67 -20.21
C GLU A 134 -45.42 29.16 -20.27
#